data_AF-A0A2E4Y9D7-F1
#
_entry.id   AF-A0A2E4Y9D7-F1
#
_cell.length_a   1.000
_cell.length_b   1.000
_cell.length_c   1.000
_cell.angle_alpha   90.00
_cell.angle_beta   90.00
_cell.angle_gamma   90.00
#
_symmetry.space_group_name_H-M   'P 1'
#
loop_
_entity.id
_entity.type
_entity.pdbx_description
1 polymer ?
#
loop_
_entity_poly.entity_id
_entity_poly.type
_entity_poly.pdbx_seq_one_letter_code
_entity_poly.pdbx_strand_id
1 'polypeptide(L)'
;MWYSEVSRNINRIPDAVAYFESELNDAKNEVKLKGNVERASSAMPGIVEHRFNQLQEIEAILNYLNIELRRLRSSYFKKYLENYQRALSSRDVEKYVDGEADVVDYEKIINEFALMRNKWLGVLKGLDQKQWQITNIVKLRVAGMEDASV
;
A
#
# COMPACT_ATOMS: atom_id res chain seq x y z
N MET A 1 14.69 1.13 6.04
CA MET A 1 13.63 0.98 5.04
C MET A 1 13.27 -0.49 4.96
N TRP A 2 12.02 -0.82 5.26
CA TRP A 2 11.42 -2.15 5.10
C TRP A 2 11.60 -2.72 3.70
N TYR A 3 11.62 -1.88 2.66
CA TYR A 3 11.93 -2.36 1.31
C TYR A 3 13.27 -3.12 1.25
N SER A 4 14.32 -2.58 1.88
CA SER A 4 15.64 -3.22 1.90
C SER A 4 15.68 -4.50 2.72
N GLU A 5 14.93 -4.55 3.82
CA GLU A 5 14.84 -5.74 4.67
C GLU A 5 14.09 -6.88 3.97
N VAL A 6 12.93 -6.58 3.36
CA VAL A 6 12.11 -7.57 2.64
C VAL A 6 12.80 -8.07 1.38
N SER A 7 13.45 -7.18 0.61
CA SER A 7 14.17 -7.57 -0.61
C SER A 7 15.40 -8.44 -0.34
N ARG A 8 16.02 -8.31 0.84
CA ARG A 8 17.12 -9.19 1.28
C ARG A 8 16.63 -10.50 1.87
N ASN A 9 15.51 -10.46 2.58
CA ASN A 9 14.96 -11.63 3.27
C ASN A 9 13.43 -11.59 3.27
N ILE A 10 12.82 -12.43 2.44
CA ILE A 10 11.37 -12.54 2.30
C ILE A 10 10.67 -12.97 3.60
N ASN A 11 11.38 -13.62 4.53
CA ASN A 11 10.83 -14.00 5.83
C ASN A 11 10.53 -12.78 6.73
N ARG A 12 10.96 -11.57 6.34
CA ARG A 12 10.61 -10.31 7.01
C ARG A 12 9.25 -9.75 6.64
N ILE A 13 8.52 -10.38 5.71
CA ILE A 13 7.19 -9.95 5.29
C ILE A 13 6.22 -9.80 6.47
N PRO A 14 6.07 -10.79 7.38
CA PRO A 14 5.13 -10.66 8.51
C PRO A 14 5.47 -9.46 9.41
N ASP A 15 6.76 -9.24 9.68
CA ASP A 15 7.22 -8.11 10.49
C ASP A 15 6.89 -6.77 9.81
N ALA A 16 7.10 -6.68 8.50
CA ALA A 16 6.77 -5.48 7.71
C ALA A 16 5.27 -5.20 7.72
N VAL A 17 4.45 -6.23 7.54
CA VAL A 17 2.99 -6.13 7.58
C VAL A 17 2.55 -5.60 8.95
N ALA A 18 3.03 -6.21 10.04
CA ALA A 18 2.68 -5.78 11.39
C ALA A 18 3.07 -4.32 11.67
N TYR A 19 4.25 -3.90 11.22
CA TYR A 19 4.70 -2.51 11.32
C TYR A 19 3.75 -1.55 10.60
N PHE A 20 3.47 -1.79 9.32
CA PHE A 20 2.61 -0.90 8.54
C PHE A 20 1.14 -0.93 8.99
N GLU A 21 0.65 -2.03 9.56
CA GLU A 21 -0.69 -2.06 10.17
C GLU A 21 -0.75 -1.27 11.48
N SER A 22 0.30 -1.31 12.31
CA SER A 22 0.40 -0.47 13.50
C SER A 22 0.42 1.02 13.12
N GLU A 23 1.32 1.40 12.21
CA GLU A 23 1.45 2.77 11.71
C GLU A 23 0.15 3.27 11.05
N LEU A 24 -0.58 2.39 10.36
CA LEU A 24 -1.87 2.73 9.77
C LEU A 24 -2.91 3.13 10.83
N ASN A 25 -2.90 2.50 11.99
CA ASN A 25 -3.82 2.85 13.08
C ASN A 25 -3.53 4.25 13.62
N ASP A 26 -2.25 4.60 13.75
CA ASP A 26 -1.83 5.94 14.15
C ASP A 26 -2.18 6.97 13.07
N ALA A 27 -1.91 6.67 11.80
CA ALA A 27 -2.21 7.56 10.68
C ALA A 27 -3.72 7.85 10.55
N LYS A 28 -4.59 6.87 10.85
CA LYS A 28 -6.05 7.09 10.90
C LYS A 28 -6.47 8.10 11.97
N ASN A 29 -5.74 8.20 13.08
CA ASN A 29 -6.02 9.19 14.11
C ASN A 29 -5.64 10.60 13.66
N GLU A 30 -4.59 10.74 12.84
CA GLU A 30 -4.12 12.01 12.29
C GLU A 30 -5.09 12.63 11.28
N VAL A 31 -5.93 11.82 10.61
CA VAL A 31 -6.98 12.30 9.70
C VAL A 31 -8.04 13.14 10.43
N LYS A 32 -8.24 12.91 11.74
CA LYS A 32 -9.22 13.68 12.52
C LYS A 32 -8.73 15.11 12.74
N LEU A 33 -9.61 16.10 12.58
CA LEU A 33 -9.35 17.47 13.01
C LEU A 33 -9.68 17.60 14.50
N LYS A 34 -8.68 17.94 15.32
CA LYS A 34 -8.84 18.15 16.77
C LYS A 34 -8.06 19.39 17.21
N GLY A 35 -8.63 20.13 18.15
CA GLY A 35 -7.97 21.28 18.77
C GLY A 35 -7.90 22.52 17.87
N ASN A 36 -6.76 23.20 17.89
CA ASN A 36 -6.56 24.49 17.25
C ASN A 36 -6.24 24.34 15.74
N VAL A 37 -6.89 25.16 14.91
CA VAL A 37 -6.83 25.09 13.43
C VAL A 37 -5.47 25.53 12.90
N GLU A 38 -4.86 26.56 13.49
CA GLU A 38 -3.55 27.09 13.10
C GLU A 38 -2.43 26.07 13.37
N ARG A 39 -2.49 25.38 14.51
CA ARG A 39 -1.54 24.29 14.81
C ARG A 39 -1.75 23.10 13.89
N ALA A 40 -3.01 22.76 13.61
CA ALA A 40 -3.32 21.67 12.70
C ALA A 40 -2.81 21.97 11.29
N SER A 41 -3.02 23.19 10.79
CA SER A 41 -2.58 23.61 9.45
C SER A 41 -1.06 23.63 9.32
N SER A 42 -0.33 24.10 10.33
CA SER A 42 1.14 24.12 10.30
C SER A 42 1.76 22.72 10.31
N ALA A 43 1.10 21.74 10.93
CA ALA A 43 1.59 20.36 11.03
C ALA A 43 1.27 19.51 9.78
N MET A 44 0.24 19.88 9.00
CA MET A 44 -0.23 19.08 7.86
C MET A 44 0.87 18.69 6.86
N PRO A 45 1.76 19.60 6.40
CA PRO A 45 2.78 19.23 5.41
C PRO A 45 3.70 18.10 5.88
N GLY A 46 4.14 18.14 7.15
CA GLY A 46 5.01 17.11 7.70
C GLY A 46 4.30 15.77 7.88
N ILE A 47 3.03 15.80 8.30
CA ILE A 47 2.21 14.57 8.42
C ILE A 47 2.01 13.94 7.04
N VAL A 48 1.62 14.73 6.04
CA VAL A 48 1.39 14.25 4.67
C VAL A 48 2.66 13.66 4.08
N GLU A 49 3.79 14.34 4.20
CA GLU A 49 5.09 13.86 3.71
C GLU A 49 5.47 12.53 4.35
N HIS A 50 5.38 12.43 5.68
CA HIS A 50 5.72 11.22 6.41
C HIS A 50 4.85 10.03 6.00
N ARG A 51 3.52 10.21 5.94
CA ARG A 51 2.58 9.14 5.57
C ARG A 51 2.67 8.78 4.09
N PHE A 52 2.97 9.75 3.23
CA PHE A 52 3.20 9.50 1.81
C PHE A 52 4.45 8.63 1.60
N ASN A 53 5.55 8.90 2.31
CA ASN A 53 6.75 8.07 2.23
C ASN A 53 6.50 6.62 2.65
N GLN A 54 5.71 6.40 3.72
CA GLN A 54 5.32 5.04 4.13
C GLN A 54 4.49 4.33 3.04
N LEU A 55 3.53 5.04 2.41
CA LEU A 55 2.79 4.52 1.27
C LEU A 55 3.72 4.15 0.10
N GLN A 56 4.69 5.01 -0.24
CA GLN A 56 5.65 4.75 -1.31
C GLN A 56 6.52 3.52 -1.00
N GLU A 57 6.88 3.30 0.26
CA GLU A 57 7.62 2.11 0.67
C GLU A 57 6.79 0.83 0.50
N ILE A 58 5.49 0.85 0.85
CA ILE A 58 4.57 -0.26 0.62
C ILE A 58 4.45 -0.56 -0.88
N GLU A 59 4.34 0.48 -1.72
CA GLU A 59 4.29 0.32 -3.19
C GLU A 59 5.59 -0.28 -3.74
N ALA A 60 6.74 0.13 -3.23
CA ALA A 60 8.03 -0.45 -3.61
C ALA A 60 8.12 -1.95 -3.25
N ILE A 61 7.66 -2.34 -2.06
CA ILE A 61 7.61 -3.75 -1.65
C ILE A 61 6.65 -4.54 -2.55
N LEU A 62 5.44 -4.03 -2.78
CA LEU A 62 4.46 -4.67 -3.66
C LEU A 62 5.01 -4.90 -5.07
N ASN A 63 5.72 -3.91 -5.63
CA ASN A 63 6.36 -4.04 -6.94
C ASN A 63 7.47 -5.10 -6.94
N TYR A 64 8.29 -5.16 -5.89
CA TYR A 64 9.28 -6.22 -5.72
C TYR A 64 8.66 -7.62 -5.68
N LEU A 65 7.59 -7.81 -4.90
CA LEU A 65 6.88 -9.08 -4.85
C LEU A 65 6.33 -9.48 -6.22
N ASN A 66 5.79 -8.53 -7.00
CA ASN A 66 5.35 -8.81 -8.37
C ASN A 66 6.50 -9.23 -9.31
N ILE A 67 7.70 -8.68 -9.13
CA ILE A 67 8.90 -9.10 -9.87
C ILE A 67 9.24 -10.56 -9.51
N GLU A 68 9.24 -10.88 -8.22
CA GLU A 68 9.55 -12.22 -7.72
C GLU A 68 8.51 -13.27 -8.17
N LEU A 69 7.23 -12.94 -8.16
CA LEU A 69 6.17 -13.81 -8.71
C LEU A 69 6.42 -14.14 -10.18
N ARG A 70 6.78 -13.14 -11.01
CA ARG A 70 7.11 -13.39 -12.43
C ARG A 70 8.33 -14.29 -12.59
N ARG A 71 9.33 -14.15 -11.72
CA ARG A 71 10.51 -15.01 -11.69
C ARG A 71 10.14 -16.46 -11.33
N LEU A 72 9.30 -16.64 -10.31
CA LEU A 72 8.79 -17.95 -9.87
C LEU A 72 7.98 -18.63 -10.97
N ARG A 73 6.99 -17.93 -11.56
CA ARG A 73 6.19 -18.45 -12.68
C ARG A 73 7.07 -18.86 -13.87
N SER A 74 8.09 -18.06 -14.20
CA SER A 74 9.02 -18.40 -15.29
C SER A 74 9.84 -19.66 -15.00
N SER A 75 10.19 -19.92 -13.75
CA SER A 75 10.91 -21.14 -13.35
C SER A 75 10.04 -22.38 -13.51
N TYR A 76 8.79 -22.33 -13.05
CA TYR A 76 7.82 -23.42 -13.24
C TYR A 76 7.47 -23.63 -14.71
N PHE A 77 7.29 -22.54 -15.47
CA PHE A 77 7.00 -22.62 -16.90
C PHE A 77 8.09 -23.37 -17.66
N LYS A 78 9.38 -23.03 -17.44
CA LYS A 78 10.51 -23.73 -18.06
C LYS A 78 10.52 -25.21 -17.66
N LYS A 79 10.37 -25.52 -16.37
CA LYS A 79 10.33 -26.88 -15.85
C LYS A 79 9.25 -27.72 -16.52
N TYR A 80 8.03 -27.19 -16.67
CA TYR A 80 6.94 -27.90 -17.31
C TYR A 80 7.14 -28.05 -18.81
N LEU A 81 7.58 -26.98 -19.47
CA LEU A 81 7.84 -27.00 -20.90
C LEU A 81 8.89 -28.07 -21.22
N GLU A 82 10.03 -28.10 -20.51
CA GLU A 82 11.13 -29.04 -20.77
C GLU A 82 10.75 -30.51 -20.50
N ASN A 83 9.96 -30.79 -19.46
CA ASN A 83 9.61 -32.16 -19.08
C ASN A 83 8.43 -32.75 -19.87
N TYR A 84 7.58 -31.91 -20.49
CA TYR A 84 6.33 -32.34 -21.12
C TYR A 84 6.15 -31.82 -22.55
N GLN A 85 7.23 -31.54 -23.28
CA GLN A 85 7.23 -30.93 -24.63
C GLN A 85 6.30 -31.60 -25.66
N ARG A 86 6.05 -32.91 -25.55
CA ARG A 86 5.19 -33.67 -26.48
C ARG A 86 3.75 -33.83 -26.01
N ALA A 87 3.46 -33.52 -24.75
CA ALA A 87 2.18 -33.79 -24.10
C ALA A 87 1.39 -32.50 -23.80
N LEU A 88 2.07 -31.38 -23.56
CA LEU A 88 1.45 -30.12 -23.19
C LEU A 88 1.73 -29.04 -24.23
N SER A 89 0.69 -28.27 -24.58
CA SER A 89 0.89 -27.01 -25.28
C SER A 89 1.40 -25.93 -24.32
N SER A 90 2.01 -24.86 -24.83
CA SER A 90 2.43 -23.72 -24.00
C SER A 90 1.29 -23.14 -23.17
N ARG A 91 0.05 -23.15 -23.69
CA ARG A 91 -1.12 -22.65 -22.98
C ARG A 91 -1.54 -23.58 -21.83
N ASP A 92 -1.37 -24.89 -22.00
CA ASP A 92 -1.64 -25.83 -20.90
C ASP A 92 -0.62 -25.62 -19.79
N VAL A 93 0.66 -25.44 -20.16
CA VAL A 93 1.73 -25.14 -19.20
C VAL A 93 1.43 -23.88 -18.39
N GLU A 94 1.00 -22.79 -19.01
CA GLU A 94 0.62 -21.56 -18.27
C GLU A 94 -0.44 -21.83 -17.21
N LYS A 95 -1.48 -22.62 -17.53
CA LYS A 95 -2.54 -22.95 -16.57
C LYS A 95 -2.02 -23.81 -15.41
N TYR A 96 -1.10 -24.74 -15.66
CA TYR A 96 -0.50 -25.54 -14.59
C TYR A 96 0.38 -24.68 -13.69
N VAL A 97 1.19 -23.78 -14.28
CA VAL A 97 2.00 -22.81 -13.53
C VAL A 97 1.14 -21.95 -12.61
N ASP A 98 0.00 -21.46 -13.10
CA ASP A 98 -0.92 -20.64 -12.32
C ASP A 98 -1.60 -21.43 -11.19
N GLY A 99 -1.63 -22.77 -11.30
CA GLY A 99 -2.12 -23.68 -10.26
C GLY A 99 -1.06 -24.15 -9.26
N GLU A 100 0.21 -23.79 -9.43
CA GLU A 100 1.28 -24.19 -8.50
C GLU A 100 1.05 -23.60 -7.11
N ALA A 101 1.17 -24.44 -6.08
CA ALA A 101 0.94 -24.03 -4.69
C ALA A 101 1.79 -22.80 -4.31
N ASP A 102 3.08 -22.81 -4.65
CA ASP A 102 3.98 -21.68 -4.35
C ASP A 102 3.57 -20.40 -5.09
N VAL A 103 3.09 -20.49 -6.35
CA VAL A 103 2.64 -19.35 -7.14
C VAL A 103 1.39 -18.74 -6.51
N VAL A 104 0.41 -19.59 -6.19
CA VAL A 104 -0.84 -19.19 -5.55
C VAL A 104 -0.59 -18.56 -4.17
N ASP A 105 0.31 -19.14 -3.37
CA ASP A 105 0.64 -18.59 -2.06
C ASP A 105 1.35 -17.24 -2.17
N TYR A 106 2.23 -17.07 -3.16
CA TYR A 106 2.88 -15.79 -3.43
C TYR A 106 1.87 -14.73 -3.90
N GLU A 107 0.88 -15.10 -4.71
CA GLU A 107 -0.21 -14.21 -5.14
C GLU A 107 -1.08 -13.75 -3.96
N LYS A 108 -1.36 -14.62 -2.98
CA LYS A 108 -2.07 -14.23 -1.75
C LYS A 108 -1.30 -13.17 -0.98
N ILE A 109 0.01 -13.34 -0.81
CA ILE A 109 0.89 -12.36 -0.14
C ILE A 109 0.87 -11.01 -0.89
N ILE A 110 0.96 -11.04 -2.22
CA ILE A 110 0.84 -9.82 -3.04
C ILE A 110 -0.50 -9.13 -2.82
N ASN A 111 -1.59 -9.90 -2.76
CA ASN A 111 -2.92 -9.36 -2.53
C ASN A 111 -3.07 -8.71 -1.14
N GLU A 112 -2.44 -9.26 -0.10
CA GLU A 112 -2.39 -8.64 1.23
C GLU A 112 -1.69 -7.27 1.21
N PHE A 113 -0.54 -7.17 0.53
CA PHE A 113 0.14 -5.88 0.32
C PHE A 113 -0.68 -4.90 -0.51
N ALA A 114 -1.37 -5.38 -1.55
CA ALA A 114 -2.27 -4.53 -2.36
C ALA A 114 -3.42 -3.97 -1.52
N LEU A 115 -4.02 -4.79 -0.64
CA LEU A 115 -5.04 -4.33 0.29
C LEU A 115 -4.48 -3.30 1.28
N MET A 116 -3.30 -3.55 1.84
CA MET A 116 -2.61 -2.61 2.72
C MET A 116 -2.37 -1.26 2.01
N ARG A 117 -1.82 -1.28 0.79
CA ARG A 117 -1.61 -0.10 -0.04
C ARG A 117 -2.89 0.71 -0.24
N ASN A 118 -4.02 0.02 -0.48
CA ASN A 118 -5.32 0.67 -0.64
C ASN A 118 -5.81 1.32 0.67
N LYS A 119 -5.59 0.69 1.83
CA LYS A 119 -5.89 1.29 3.14
C LYS A 119 -5.09 2.59 3.35
N TRP A 120 -3.80 2.59 3.00
CA TRP A 120 -2.92 3.76 3.08
C TRP A 120 -3.31 4.89 2.12
N LEU A 121 -3.70 4.56 0.88
CA LEU A 121 -4.30 5.54 -0.04
C LEU A 121 -5.55 6.20 0.56
N GLY A 122 -6.35 5.45 1.32
CA GLY A 122 -7.49 6.00 2.07
C GLY A 122 -7.08 7.06 3.11
N VAL A 123 -5.96 6.83 3.81
CA VAL A 123 -5.41 7.82 4.76
C VAL A 123 -4.97 9.09 4.05
N LEU A 124 -4.21 8.99 2.95
CA LEU A 124 -3.74 10.16 2.20
C LEU A 124 -4.91 11.00 1.69
N LYS A 125 -5.94 10.35 1.12
CA LYS A 125 -7.18 11.03 0.72
C LYS A 125 -7.87 11.73 1.91
N GLY A 126 -7.87 11.10 3.08
CA GLY A 126 -8.41 11.70 4.31
C GLY A 126 -7.62 12.93 4.75
N LEU A 127 -6.29 12.90 4.67
CA LEU A 127 -5.43 14.03 4.97
C LEU A 127 -5.64 15.20 3.99
N ASP A 128 -5.77 14.92 2.70
CA ASP A 128 -6.10 15.93 1.69
C ASP A 128 -7.46 16.59 1.99
N GLN A 129 -8.47 15.78 2.32
CA GLN A 129 -9.79 16.28 2.71
C GLN A 129 -9.71 17.15 3.97
N LYS A 130 -8.89 16.74 4.95
CA LYS A 130 -8.66 17.51 6.18
C LYS A 130 -8.04 18.87 5.86
N GLN A 131 -7.02 18.93 5.00
CA GLN A 131 -6.40 20.18 4.56
C GLN A 131 -7.40 21.10 3.84
N TRP A 132 -8.24 20.52 2.99
CA TRP A 132 -9.32 21.27 2.32
C TRP A 132 -10.32 21.87 3.32
N GLN A 133 -10.77 21.09 4.30
CA GLN A 133 -11.69 21.58 5.33
C GLN A 133 -11.07 22.68 6.19
N ILE A 134 -9.81 22.52 6.61
CA ILE A 134 -9.07 23.56 7.34
C ILE A 134 -9.06 24.87 6.54
N THR A 135 -8.77 24.79 5.24
CA THR A 135 -8.73 25.96 4.35
C THR A 135 -10.08 26.67 4.29
N ASN A 136 -11.17 25.91 4.16
CA ASN A 136 -12.51 26.48 4.11
C ASN A 136 -12.93 27.12 5.44
N ILE A 137 -12.60 26.50 6.57
CA ILE A 137 -12.85 27.07 7.90
C ILE A 137 -12.12 28.41 8.03
N VAL A 138 -10.83 28.47 7.68
CA VAL A 138 -10.05 29.71 7.75
C VAL A 138 -10.67 30.79 6.86
N LYS A 139 -11.12 30.46 5.64
CA LYS A 139 -11.79 31.40 4.74
C LYS A 139 -13.08 31.96 5.34
N LEU A 140 -13.91 31.11 5.97
CA LEU A 140 -15.17 31.54 6.61
C LEU A 140 -14.91 32.47 7.80
N ARG A 141 -13.90 32.15 8.62
CA ARG A 141 -13.49 32.99 9.77
C ARG A 141 -13.03 34.38 9.32
N VAL A 142 -12.18 34.44 8.29
CA VAL A 142 -11.72 35.72 7.73
C VAL A 142 -12.86 36.54 7.12
N ALA A 143 -13.87 35.88 6.55
CA ALA A 143 -15.06 36.54 6.01
C ALA A 143 -16.08 36.98 7.08
N GLY A 144 -15.88 36.63 8.35
CA GLY A 144 -16.84 36.90 9.43
C GLY A 144 -18.14 36.08 9.35
N MET A 145 -18.12 34.97 8.60
CA MET A 145 -19.29 34.09 8.35
C MET A 145 -19.18 32.79 9.15
N GLU A 146 -18.88 32.89 10.45
CA GLU A 146 -18.62 31.72 11.31
C GLU A 146 -19.90 30.93 11.67
N ASP A 147 -21.05 31.61 11.71
CA ASP A 147 -22.36 31.02 12.04
C ASP A 147 -23.26 30.93 10.79
N ALA A 148 -23.11 29.84 10.03
CA ALA A 148 -24.09 29.44 9.03
C ALA A 148 -24.99 28.34 9.64
N SER A 149 -26.22 28.68 10.01
CA SER A 149 -27.24 27.68 10.40
C SER A 149 -27.86 27.06 9.15
N VAL A 150 -28.03 25.73 9.15
CA VAL A 150 -28.80 25.00 8.12
C VAL A 150 -30.30 25.26 8.31
#